data_AF-A0ABD2GHS8-F1
#
_entry.id   AF-A0ABD2GHS8-F1
#
_cell.length_a   1.000
_cell.length_b   1.000
_cell.length_c   1.000
_cell.angle_alpha   90.00
_cell.angle_beta   90.00
_cell.angle_gamma   90.00
#
_symmetry.space_group_name_H-M   'P 1'
#
loop_
_entity.id
_entity.type
_entity.pdbx_description
1 polymer ?
#
loop_
_entity_poly.entity_id
_entity_poly.type
_entity_poly.pdbx_seq_one_letter_code
_entity_poly.pdbx_strand_id
1 'polypeptide(L)'
;MYLPYSKKIFASLGQTPEEVAEQTVKVITDKEPPLRHQTNRLYMPMTALKHADPTGRLPLDSFYKMTFKHDKVFNATLVMLHLLKRIGGEK
;
A
#
# COMPACT_ATOMS: atom_id res chain seq x y z
N MET A 1 21.77 6.16 -3.34
CA MET A 1 20.42 6.42 -3.88
C MET A 1 19.33 5.64 -3.14
N TYR A 2 19.42 4.32 -2.98
CA TYR A 2 18.32 3.50 -2.43
C TYR A 2 17.97 3.69 -0.94
N LEU A 3 18.97 3.90 -0.06
CA LEU A 3 18.75 3.88 1.39
C LEU A 3 17.85 5.01 1.92
N PRO A 4 18.00 6.29 1.52
CA PRO A 4 17.10 7.36 1.97
C PRO A 4 15.64 7.16 1.51
N TYR A 5 15.43 6.67 0.28
CA TYR A 5 14.08 6.38 -0.22
C TYR A 5 13.46 5.17 0.49
N SER A 6 14.25 4.15 0.80
CA SER A 6 13.75 2.98 1.56
C SER A 6 13.20 3.37 2.93
N LYS A 7 13.89 4.24 3.67
CA LYS A 7 13.40 4.75 4.97
C LYS A 7 12.08 5.51 4.82
N LYS A 8 11.98 6.36 3.79
CA LYS A 8 10.79 7.16 3.53
C LYS A 8 9.59 6.29 3.12
N ILE A 9 9.82 5.32 2.23
CA ILE A 9 8.81 4.36 1.80
C ILE A 9 8.34 3.53 3.00
N PHE A 10 9.26 2.99 3.80
CA PHE A 10 8.91 2.20 4.98
C PHE A 10 8.14 3.03 6.02
N ALA A 11 8.55 4.27 6.28
CA ALA A 11 7.82 5.16 7.18
C ALA A 11 6.42 5.53 6.66
N SER A 12 6.19 5.50 5.36
CA SER A 12 4.92 5.96 4.77
C SER A 12 3.96 4.83 4.38
N LEU A 13 4.48 3.64 4.09
CA LEU A 13 3.70 2.47 3.69
C LEU A 13 3.79 1.33 4.71
N GLY A 14 4.61 1.46 5.75
CA GLY A 14 4.73 0.47 6.81
C GLY A 14 3.42 0.27 7.57
N GLN A 15 3.30 -0.92 8.18
CA GLN A 15 2.22 -1.25 9.10
C GLN A 15 2.81 -1.49 10.49
N THR A 16 2.05 -1.19 11.53
CA THR A 16 2.43 -1.62 12.88
C THR A 16 2.13 -3.13 13.04
N PRO A 17 2.78 -3.81 14.00
CA PRO A 17 2.45 -5.20 14.32
C PRO A 17 0.97 -5.40 14.65
N GLU A 18 0.35 -4.45 15.35
CA GLU A 18 -1.05 -4.48 15.77
C GLU A 18 -2.00 -4.45 14.55
N GLU A 19 -1.71 -3.60 13.56
CA GLU A 19 -2.48 -3.54 12.32
C GLU A 19 -2.44 -4.87 11.56
N VAL A 20 -1.30 -5.57 11.57
CA VAL A 20 -1.17 -6.90 10.95
C VAL A 20 -1.91 -7.97 11.78
N ALA A 21 -1.82 -7.89 13.11
CA ALA A 21 -2.52 -8.81 14.00
C ALA A 21 -4.04 -8.72 13.82
N GLU A 22 -4.60 -7.51 13.70
CA GLU A 22 -6.01 -7.29 13.45
C GLU A 22 -6.48 -7.96 12.14
N GLN A 23 -5.72 -7.79 11.05
CA GLN A 23 -6.02 -8.46 9.79
C GLN A 23 -5.91 -9.98 9.89
N THR A 24 -5.00 -10.48 10.73
CA THR A 24 -4.86 -11.92 10.98
C THR A 24 -6.07 -12.47 11.72
N VAL A 25 -6.50 -11.81 12.80
CA VAL A 25 -7.71 -12.18 13.56
C VAL A 25 -8.93 -12.21 12.65
N LYS A 26 -9.08 -11.21 11.77
CA LYS A 26 -10.17 -11.16 10.81
C LYS A 26 -10.23 -12.40 9.90
N VAL A 27 -9.08 -12.84 9.37
CA VAL A 27 -9.03 -14.00 8.46
C VAL A 27 -9.28 -15.31 9.21
N ILE A 28 -8.67 -15.51 10.39
CA ILE A 28 -8.81 -16.78 11.12
C ILE A 28 -10.20 -16.99 11.73
N THR A 29 -10.96 -15.91 11.92
CA THR A 29 -12.33 -15.95 12.46
C THR A 29 -13.40 -15.90 11.36
N ASP A 30 -13.00 -15.73 10.10
CA ASP A 30 -13.94 -15.72 8.98
C ASP A 30 -14.52 -17.12 8.77
N LYS A 31 -15.82 -17.19 8.47
CA LYS A 31 -16.50 -18.45 8.18
C LYS A 31 -16.06 -19.02 6.83
N GLU A 32 -15.75 -18.14 5.88
CA GLU A 32 -15.31 -18.49 4.53
C GLU A 32 -14.12 -17.60 4.12
N PRO A 33 -12.92 -17.84 4.70
CA PRO A 33 -11.79 -16.97 4.48
C PRO A 33 -11.33 -17.01 3.01
N PRO A 34 -10.90 -15.86 2.44
CA PRO A 34 -10.38 -15.82 1.08
C PRO A 34 -9.03 -16.53 0.98
N LEU A 35 -8.69 -17.03 -0.21
CA LEU A 35 -7.37 -17.63 -0.48
C LEU A 35 -6.22 -16.64 -0.21
N ARG A 36 -6.44 -15.34 -0.43
CA ARG A 36 -5.46 -14.28 -0.19
C ARG A 36 -6.14 -13.08 0.46
N HIS A 37 -5.54 -12.59 1.54
CA HIS A 37 -5.95 -11.39 2.24
C HIS A 37 -4.83 -10.36 2.22
N GLN A 38 -5.13 -9.13 1.81
CA GLN A 38 -4.15 -8.05 1.73
C GLN A 38 -4.16 -7.25 3.03
N THR A 39 -3.09 -7.33 3.81
CA THR A 39 -2.97 -6.62 5.10
C THR A 39 -2.86 -5.11 4.93
N ASN A 40 -2.18 -4.66 3.87
CA ASN A 40 -1.92 -3.25 3.61
C ASN A 40 -2.75 -2.72 2.43
N ARG A 41 -3.86 -2.05 2.74
CA ARG A 41 -4.73 -1.45 1.70
C ARG A 41 -4.08 -0.32 0.91
N LEU A 42 -3.02 0.30 1.44
CA LEU A 42 -2.28 1.36 0.73
C LEU A 42 -1.58 0.84 -0.53
N TYR A 43 -1.35 -0.47 -0.62
CA TYR A 43 -0.76 -1.12 -1.80
C TYR A 43 -1.79 -1.52 -2.86
N MET A 44 -3.09 -1.33 -2.59
CA MET A 44 -4.17 -1.70 -3.52
C MET A 44 -4.04 -1.04 -4.91
N PRO A 45 -3.72 0.26 -5.04
CA PRO A 45 -3.54 0.88 -6.35
C PRO A 45 -2.47 0.20 -7.20
N MET A 46 -1.35 -0.22 -6.60
CA MET A 46 -0.28 -0.94 -7.30
C MET A 46 -0.75 -2.33 -7.77
N THR A 47 -1.53 -3.01 -6.94
CA THR A 47 -2.11 -4.31 -7.28
C THR A 47 -3.12 -4.16 -8.43
N ALA A 48 -3.96 -3.12 -8.40
CA ALA A 48 -4.89 -2.80 -9.49
C ALA A 48 -4.16 -2.52 -10.81
N LEU A 49 -3.08 -1.73 -10.79
CA LEU A 49 -2.26 -1.46 -11.99
C LEU A 49 -1.63 -2.73 -12.56
N LYS A 50 -1.17 -3.65 -11.69
CA LYS A 50 -0.65 -4.95 -12.10
C LYS A 50 -1.71 -5.81 -12.78
N HIS A 51 -2.96 -5.77 -12.31
CA HIS A 51 -4.05 -6.50 -12.95
C HIS A 51 -4.52 -5.84 -14.26
N ALA A 52 -4.44 -4.50 -14.35
CA ALA A 52 -4.84 -3.75 -15.53
C ALA A 52 -3.85 -3.87 -16.70
N ASP A 53 -2.56 -4.09 -16.42
CA ASP A 53 -1.52 -4.25 -17.43
C ASP A 53 -0.72 -5.56 -17.26
N PRO A 54 -1.05 -6.61 -18.03
CA PRO A 54 -0.35 -7.90 -18.01
C PRO A 54 1.13 -7.80 -18.42
N THR A 55 1.53 -6.74 -19.15
CA THR A 55 2.93 -6.55 -19.55
C THR A 55 3.82 -6.07 -18.39
N GLY A 56 3.21 -5.54 -17.32
CA GLY A 56 3.89 -4.99 -16.16
C GLY A 56 4.59 -3.65 -16.40
N ARG A 57 4.49 -3.07 -17.60
CA ARG A 57 5.14 -1.80 -17.94
C ARG A 57 4.52 -0.64 -17.19
N LEU A 58 3.19 -0.59 -17.13
CA LEU A 58 2.42 0.44 -16.45
C LEU A 58 2.68 0.50 -14.94
N PRO A 59 2.60 -0.60 -14.16
CA PRO A 59 2.93 -0.54 -12.73
C PRO A 59 4.40 -0.20 -12.50
N LEU A 60 5.32 -0.69 -13.34
CA LEU A 60 6.75 -0.41 -13.22
C LEU A 60 7.08 1.07 -13.47
N ASP A 61 6.62 1.62 -14.59
CA ASP A 61 6.85 3.02 -14.96
C ASP A 61 6.20 3.97 -13.95
N SER A 62 4.99 3.64 -13.48
CA SER A 62 4.28 4.41 -12.46
C SER A 62 5.06 4.44 -11.13
N PHE A 63 5.53 3.28 -10.66
CA PHE A 63 6.30 3.21 -9.41
C PHE A 63 7.64 3.92 -9.52
N TYR A 64 8.32 3.77 -10.66
CA TYR A 64 9.59 4.46 -10.93
C TYR A 64 9.40 5.98 -10.94
N LYS A 65 8.39 6.49 -11.66
CA LYS A 65 8.11 7.92 -11.72
C LYS A 65 7.72 8.49 -10.35
N MET A 66 6.85 7.80 -9.60
CA MET A 66 6.47 8.21 -8.23
C MET A 66 7.68 8.25 -7.29
N THR A 67 8.54 7.23 -7.33
CA THR A 67 9.66 7.10 -6.40
C THR A 67 10.82 8.05 -6.74
N PHE A 68 11.13 8.22 -8.03
CA PHE A 68 12.39 8.86 -8.46
C PHE A 68 12.22 10.17 -9.26
N LYS A 69 11.04 10.47 -9.81
CA LYS A 69 10.82 11.68 -10.63
C LYS A 69 9.82 12.68 -10.03
N HIS A 70 8.88 12.21 -9.23
CA HIS A 70 7.77 13.03 -8.70
C HIS A 70 7.63 12.86 -7.18
N ASP A 71 8.72 13.09 -6.44
CA ASP A 71 8.77 12.93 -4.99
C ASP A 71 7.70 13.76 -4.25
N LYS A 72 7.39 14.97 -4.72
CA LYS A 72 6.34 15.85 -4.18
C LYS A 72 4.95 15.27 -4.37
N VAL A 73 4.66 14.74 -5.56
CA VAL A 73 3.39 14.07 -5.86
C VAL A 73 3.26 12.80 -5.02
N PHE A 74 4.33 12.01 -4.91
CA PHE A 74 4.36 10.82 -4.06
C PHE A 74 4.05 11.15 -2.59
N ASN A 75 4.64 12.21 -2.04
CA ASN A 75 4.32 12.65 -0.68
C ASN A 75 2.86 13.08 -0.53
N ALA A 76 2.32 13.82 -1.50
CA ALA A 76 0.92 14.21 -1.48
C ALA A 76 -0.01 12.99 -1.52
N THR A 77 0.30 12.00 -2.36
CA THR A 77 -0.47 10.74 -2.43
C THR A 77 -0.39 9.97 -1.12
N LEU A 78 0.79 9.89 -0.49
CA LEU A 78 0.96 9.22 0.81
C LEU A 78 0.19 9.93 1.93
N VAL A 79 0.17 11.27 1.94
CA VAL A 79 -0.63 12.03 2.91
C VAL A 79 -2.12 11.76 2.69
N MET A 80 -2.58 11.76 1.43
CA MET A 80 -3.97 11.43 1.10
C MET A 80 -4.34 10.00 1.52
N LEU A 81 -3.45 9.04 1.27
CA LEU A 81 -3.63 7.65 1.68
C LEU A 81 -3.69 7.48 3.20
N HIS A 82 -2.86 8.21 3.96
CA HIS A 82 -2.95 8.24 5.43
C HIS A 82 -4.26 8.86 5.93
N LEU A 83 -4.72 9.95 5.30
CA LEU A 83 -5.99 10.58 5.64
C LEU A 83 -7.16 9.62 5.37
N LEU A 84 -7.17 8.95 4.22
CA LEU A 84 -8.18 7.94 3.89
C LEU A 84 -8.15 6.75 4.86
N LYS A 85 -6.96 6.30 5.29
CA LYS A 85 -6.82 5.25 6.33
C LYS A 85 -7.40 5.71 7.68
N ARG A 86 -7.16 6.97 8.06
CA ARG A 86 -7.68 7.56 9.32
C ARG A 86 -9.19 7.75 9.28
N ILE A 87 -9.76 8.20 8.15
CA ILE A 87 -11.20 8.39 7.97
C ILE A 87 -11.92 7.05 7.86
N GLY A 88 -11.30 6.04 7.24
CA GLY A 88 -11.87 4.70 7.11
C GLY A 88 -11.69 3.79 8.34
N GLY A 89 -10.99 4.25 9.38
CA GLY A 89 -10.70 3.51 10.61
C GLY A 89 -11.65 3.78 11.79
N GLU A 90 -12.70 4.59 11.62
CA GLU A 90 -13.79 4.78 12.61
C GLU A 90 -14.97 3.81 12.40
N LYS A 91 -14.70 2.52 12.17
CA LYS A 91 -15.72 1.47 12.23
C LYS A 91 -15.19 0.17 12.83
#